data_AF-A0A6C0HHN8-F1
#
_entry.id   AF-A0A6C0HHN8-F1
#
_cell.length_a   1.000
_cell.length_b   1.000
_cell.length_c   1.000
_cell.angle_alpha   90.00
_cell.angle_beta   90.00
_cell.angle_gamma   90.00
#
_symmetry.space_group_name_H-M   'P 1'
#
loop_
_entity.id
_entity.type
_entity.pdbx_description
1 polymer ?
#
loop_
_entity_poly.entity_id
_entity_poly.type
_entity_poly.pdbx_seq_one_letter_code
_entity_poly.pdbx_strand_id
1 'polypeptide(L)'
;MSTKEKITQTIKQWIQLEKEIQVLQKELKERKVKKNTLSSTLVEIMKTKEIDCFDSSEGKIIYTKSNVKNTINKKYLIESLEKYFENNPTIPTDDIVKFILDNRTINTKESIRHKPLKNI
;
A
#
# COMPACT_ATOMS: atom_id res chain seq x y z
N MET A 1 -3.60 -43.30 3.98
CA MET A 1 -4.13 -41.94 4.23
C MET A 1 -5.28 -41.66 3.28
N SER A 2 -6.50 -41.57 3.81
CA SER A 2 -7.71 -41.25 3.06
C SER A 2 -7.70 -39.78 2.62
N THR A 3 -8.34 -39.46 1.48
CA THR A 3 -8.48 -38.08 0.96
C THR A 3 -9.04 -37.11 2.01
N LYS A 4 -9.93 -37.58 2.90
CA LYS A 4 -10.49 -36.78 4.00
C LYS A 4 -9.44 -36.39 5.06
N GLU A 5 -8.49 -37.27 5.34
CA GLU A 5 -7.42 -37.02 6.32
C GLU A 5 -6.45 -35.96 5.78
N LYS A 6 -6.09 -36.06 4.49
CA LYS A 6 -5.25 -35.06 3.81
C LYS A 6 -5.90 -33.68 3.83
N ILE A 7 -7.19 -33.57 3.47
CA ILE A 7 -7.93 -32.30 3.49
C ILE A 7 -7.92 -31.70 4.89
N THR A 8 -8.22 -32.50 5.91
CA THR A 8 -8.28 -32.04 7.29
C THR A 8 -6.91 -31.54 7.79
N GLN A 9 -5.84 -32.24 7.46
CA GLN A 9 -4.48 -31.85 7.81
C GLN A 9 -4.07 -30.55 7.09
N THR A 10 -4.35 -30.44 5.79
CA THR A 10 -4.06 -29.23 5.00
C THR A 10 -4.79 -28.01 5.57
N ILE A 11 -6.08 -28.14 5.90
CA ILE A 11 -6.85 -27.03 6.48
C ILE A 11 -6.30 -26.62 7.85
N LYS A 12 -5.95 -27.59 8.71
CA LYS A 12 -5.36 -27.30 10.04
C LYS A 12 -4.03 -26.56 9.92
N GLN A 13 -3.13 -27.03 9.05
CA GLN A 13 -1.84 -26.37 8.81
C GLN A 13 -2.04 -24.97 8.22
N TRP A 14 -2.97 -24.83 7.28
CA TRP A 14 -3.28 -23.54 6.66
C TRP A 14 -3.82 -22.51 7.68
N ILE A 15 -4.75 -22.92 8.57
CA ILE A 15 -5.25 -22.04 9.65
C ILE A 15 -4.14 -21.68 10.65
N GLN A 16 -3.25 -22.62 10.96
CA GLN A 16 -2.12 -22.37 11.85
C GLN A 16 -1.17 -21.32 11.26
N LEU A 17 -0.78 -21.48 10.00
CA LEU A 17 0.05 -20.51 9.27
C LEU A 17 -0.63 -19.13 9.19
N GLU A 18 -1.94 -19.08 8.96
CA GLU A 18 -2.70 -17.83 8.95
C GLU A 18 -2.60 -17.09 10.29
N LYS A 19 -2.70 -17.80 11.42
CA LYS A 19 -2.57 -17.21 12.76
C LYS A 19 -1.16 -16.68 13.01
N GLU A 20 -0.14 -17.45 12.65
CA GLU A 20 1.27 -17.04 12.79
C GLU A 20 1.56 -15.79 11.96
N ILE A 21 1.10 -15.75 10.71
CA ILE A 21 1.21 -14.58 9.83
C ILE A 21 0.51 -13.37 10.46
N GLN A 22 -0.69 -13.52 11.01
CA GLN A 22 -1.40 -12.41 11.64
C GLN A 22 -0.63 -11.81 12.83
N VAL A 23 -0.02 -12.65 13.68
CA VAL A 23 0.81 -12.18 14.80
C VAL A 23 2.04 -11.44 14.27
N LEU A 24 2.76 -12.03 13.32
CA LEU A 24 3.96 -11.41 12.73
C LEU A 24 3.64 -10.10 12.00
N GLN A 25 2.50 -10.01 11.31
CA GLN A 25 2.06 -8.79 10.65
C GLN A 25 1.75 -7.66 11.64
N LYS A 26 1.15 -7.98 12.78
CA LYS A 26 0.90 -7.00 13.85
C LYS A 26 2.22 -6.44 14.39
N GLU A 27 3.13 -7.34 14.77
CA GLU A 27 4.47 -7.00 15.26
C GLU A 27 5.30 -6.19 14.24
N LEU A 28 5.19 -6.54 12.95
CA LEU A 28 5.81 -5.82 11.85
C LEU A 28 5.22 -4.42 11.70
N LYS A 29 3.89 -4.28 11.78
CA LYS A 29 3.20 -2.99 11.67
C LYS A 29 3.62 -2.05 12.79
N GLU A 30 3.69 -2.54 14.02
CA GLU A 30 4.12 -1.73 15.17
C GLU A 30 5.57 -1.24 15.02
N ARG A 31 6.50 -2.11 14.59
CA ARG A 31 7.89 -1.72 14.32
C ARG A 31 8.00 -0.72 13.17
N LYS A 32 7.22 -0.89 12.10
CA LYS A 32 7.17 0.07 10.99
C LYS A 32 6.68 1.44 11.44
N VAL A 33 5.64 1.51 12.28
CA VAL A 33 5.16 2.78 12.84
C VAL A 33 6.25 3.46 13.66
N LYS A 34 6.86 2.75 14.62
CA LYS A 34 7.95 3.29 15.44
C LYS A 34 9.13 3.78 14.59
N LYS A 35 9.55 2.97 13.61
CA LYS A 35 10.62 3.34 12.67
C LYS A 35 10.25 4.60 11.90
N ASN A 36 9.04 4.69 11.34
CA ASN A 36 8.61 5.85 10.56
C ASN A 36 8.57 7.12 11.41
N THR A 37 8.11 7.05 12.67
CA THR A 37 8.16 8.19 13.60
C THR A 37 9.60 8.67 13.83
N LEU A 38 10.53 7.75 14.06
CA LEU A 38 11.96 8.09 14.20
C LEU A 38 12.53 8.67 12.91
N SER A 39 12.19 8.10 11.75
CA SER A 39 12.63 8.58 10.45
C SER A 39 12.10 10.00 10.16
N SER A 40 10.86 10.32 10.50
CA SER A 40 10.32 11.68 10.36
C SER A 40 11.07 12.68 11.24
N THR A 41 11.35 12.31 12.49
CA THR A 41 12.15 13.13 13.42
C THR A 41 13.56 13.35 12.87
N LEU A 42 14.18 12.30 12.34
CA LEU A 42 15.52 12.37 11.78
C LEU A 42 15.57 13.25 10.51
N VAL A 43 14.59 13.13 9.62
CA VAL A 43 14.46 13.99 8.44
C VAL A 43 14.33 15.46 8.84
N GLU A 44 13.56 15.77 9.88
CA GLU A 44 13.43 17.14 10.39
C GLU A 44 14.75 17.66 10.96
N ILE A 45 15.44 16.86 11.79
CA ILE A 45 16.74 17.24 12.34
C ILE A 45 17.77 17.45 11.23
N MET A 46 17.87 16.53 10.28
CA MET A 46 18.82 16.61 9.17
C MET A 46 18.52 17.80 8.26
N LYS A 47 17.25 18.12 8.04
CA LYS A 47 16.84 19.31 7.28
C LYS A 47 17.17 20.61 8.01
N THR A 48 16.86 20.72 9.31
CA THR A 48 17.07 21.94 10.10
C THR A 48 18.54 22.20 10.38
N LYS A 49 19.33 21.14 10.55
CA LYS A 49 20.78 21.23 10.81
C LYS A 49 21.64 21.11 9.56
N GLU A 50 21.03 21.03 8.38
CA GLU A 50 21.72 20.90 7.08
C GLU A 50 22.73 19.73 7.06
N ILE A 51 22.33 18.59 7.63
CA ILE A 51 23.15 17.38 7.68
C ILE A 51 22.78 16.49 6.49
N ASP A 52 23.68 16.39 5.51
CA ASP A 52 23.47 15.55 4.32
C ASP A 52 23.75 14.06 4.58
N CYS A 53 24.73 13.74 5.43
CA CYS A 53 25.03 12.36 5.81
C CYS A 53 25.47 12.22 7.27
N PHE A 54 25.18 11.06 7.86
CA PHE A 54 25.57 10.68 9.20
C PHE A 54 26.22 9.31 9.19
N ASP A 55 27.47 9.23 9.64
CA ASP A 55 28.22 7.98 9.74
C ASP A 55 27.92 7.28 11.07
N SER A 56 27.50 6.03 11.00
CA SER A 56 27.23 5.14 12.13
C SER A 56 28.09 3.88 12.02
N SER A 57 28.24 3.14 13.12
CA SER A 57 28.94 1.86 13.16
C SER A 57 28.35 0.82 12.20
N GLU A 58 27.07 0.96 11.84
CA GLU A 58 26.35 0.07 10.91
C GLU A 58 26.25 0.63 9.48
N GLY A 59 26.95 1.74 9.18
CA GLY A 59 26.97 2.37 7.85
C GLY A 59 26.51 3.83 7.87
N LYS A 60 26.18 4.37 6.69
CA LYS A 60 25.83 5.78 6.52
C LYS A 60 24.33 5.99 6.40
N ILE A 61 23.80 7.00 7.08
CA ILE A 61 22.44 7.51 6.85
C ILE A 61 22.58 8.74 5.97
N ILE A 62 21.91 8.72 4.82
CA ILE A 62 21.98 9.81 3.82
C ILE A 62 20.60 10.44 3.71
N TYR A 63 20.53 11.76 3.82
CA TYR A 63 19.33 12.50 3.48
C TYR A 63 19.15 12.53 1.96
N THR A 64 18.00 12.09 1.46
CA THR A 64 17.71 12.11 0.03
C THR A 64 16.32 12.68 -0.20
N LYS A 65 16.21 13.62 -1.13
CA LYS A 65 14.95 14.21 -1.59
C LYS A 65 14.72 13.79 -3.03
N SER A 66 13.64 13.06 -3.28
CA SER A 66 13.19 12.70 -4.62
C SER A 66 11.82 13.32 -4.92
N ASN A 67 11.66 13.86 -6.13
CA ASN A 67 10.38 14.33 -6.62
C ASN A 67 9.83 13.27 -7.58
N VAL A 68 8.73 12.63 -7.21
CA VAL A 68 8.03 11.65 -8.04
C VAL A 68 6.67 12.20 -8.44
N LYS A 69 6.23 11.93 -9.68
CA LYS A 69 4.88 12.28 -10.10
C LYS A 69 3.88 11.41 -9.34
N ASN A 70 2.80 12.03 -8.86
CA ASN A 70 1.73 11.29 -8.22
C ASN A 70 1.07 10.32 -9.21
N THR A 71 0.61 9.19 -8.70
CA THR A 71 -0.19 8.24 -9.49
C THR A 71 -1.50 8.89 -9.94
N ILE A 72 -1.91 8.62 -11.17
CA ILE A 72 -3.20 9.10 -11.70
C ILE A 72 -4.33 8.34 -11.00
N ASN A 73 -5.04 9.04 -10.13
CA ASN A 73 -6.27 8.55 -9.50
C ASN A 73 -7.49 9.24 -10.14
N LYS A 74 -8.71 8.73 -9.86
CA LYS A 74 -9.94 9.25 -10.47
C LYS A 74 -10.08 10.77 -10.29
N LYS A 75 -9.84 11.28 -9.08
CA LYS A 75 -9.94 12.72 -8.77
C LYS A 75 -8.95 13.53 -9.61
N TYR A 76 -7.68 13.13 -9.63
CA TYR A 76 -6.64 13.79 -10.41
C TYR A 76 -6.95 13.76 -11.91
N LEU A 77 -7.52 12.67 -12.42
CA LEU A 77 -7.92 12.53 -13.82
C LEU A 77 -9.07 13.50 -14.17
N ILE A 78 -10.11 13.58 -13.32
CA ILE A 78 -11.22 14.53 -13.49
C ILE A 78 -10.68 15.97 -13.51
N GLU A 79 -9.96 16.38 -12.46
CA GLU A 79 -9.39 17.74 -12.35
C GLU A 79 -8.49 18.07 -13.55
N SER A 80 -7.70 17.10 -14.02
CA SER A 80 -6.82 17.31 -15.17
C SER A 80 -7.59 17.49 -16.48
N LEU A 81 -8.66 16.71 -16.69
CA LEU A 81 -9.48 16.81 -17.91
C LEU A 81 -10.36 18.06 -17.88
N GLU A 82 -10.96 18.41 -16.74
CA GLU A 82 -11.72 19.65 -16.58
C GLU A 82 -10.85 20.87 -16.87
N LYS A 83 -9.62 20.89 -16.34
CA LYS A 83 -8.65 21.95 -16.62
C LYS A 83 -8.22 21.98 -18.08
N TYR A 84 -8.03 20.82 -18.72
CA TYR A 84 -7.62 20.75 -20.11
C TYR A 84 -8.73 21.22 -21.07
N PHE A 85 -9.99 20.93 -20.73
CA PHE A 85 -11.17 21.27 -21.53
C PHE A 85 -11.91 22.52 -21.02
N GLU A 86 -11.28 23.35 -20.19
CA GLU A 86 -11.89 24.55 -19.57
C GLU A 86 -12.52 25.51 -20.62
N ASN A 87 -11.90 25.62 -21.80
CA ASN A 87 -12.40 26.45 -22.91
C ASN A 87 -13.41 25.74 -23.83
N ASN A 88 -13.70 24.46 -23.57
CA ASN A 88 -14.62 23.62 -24.35
C ASN A 88 -15.58 22.86 -23.40
N PRO A 89 -16.48 23.57 -22.69
CA PRO A 89 -17.35 22.97 -21.65
C PRO A 89 -18.38 21.98 -22.20
N THR A 90 -18.50 21.85 -23.52
CA THR A 90 -19.36 20.87 -24.19
C THR A 90 -18.80 19.45 -24.15
N ILE A 91 -17.53 19.27 -23.78
CA ILE A 91 -16.90 17.94 -23.71
C ILE A 91 -17.24 17.29 -22.36
N PRO A 92 -17.92 16.13 -22.35
CA PRO A 92 -18.29 15.45 -21.11
C PRO A 92 -17.08 14.73 -20.51
N THR A 93 -16.31 15.44 -19.69
CA THR A 93 -15.11 14.92 -19.01
C THR A 93 -15.41 13.69 -18.15
N ASP A 94 -16.57 13.67 -17.49
CA ASP A 94 -17.03 12.54 -16.69
C ASP A 94 -17.19 11.25 -17.51
N ASP A 95 -17.73 11.35 -18.73
CA ASP A 95 -17.90 10.20 -19.62
C ASP A 95 -16.55 9.64 -20.08
N ILE A 96 -15.58 10.52 -20.33
CA ILE A 96 -14.20 10.14 -20.67
C ILE A 96 -13.54 9.43 -19.48
N VAL A 97 -13.67 9.97 -18.27
CA VAL A 97 -13.13 9.33 -17.06
C VAL A 97 -13.77 7.96 -16.86
N LYS A 98 -15.09 7.86 -17.02
CA LYS A 98 -15.81 6.59 -16.90
C LYS A 98 -15.32 5.57 -17.93
N PHE A 99 -15.20 5.96 -19.20
CA PHE A 99 -14.69 5.09 -20.26
C PHE A 99 -13.27 4.57 -19.98
N ILE A 100 -12.36 5.43 -19.50
CA ILE A 100 -11.00 5.02 -19.14
C ILE A 100 -11.00 4.02 -17.98
N LEU A 101 -11.86 4.23 -16.98
CA LEU A 101 -11.96 3.34 -15.82
C LEU A 101 -12.60 1.99 -16.19
N ASP A 102 -13.63 1.99 -17.04
CA ASP A 102 -14.35 0.79 -17.46
C ASP A 102 -13.50 -0.10 -18.38
N ASN A 103 -12.62 0.49 -19.20
CA ASN A 103 -11.70 -0.27 -20.06
C ASN A 103 -10.40 -0.71 -19.34
N ARG A 104 -10.25 -0.40 -18.05
CA ARG A 104 -9.06 -0.79 -17.31
C ARG A 104 -9.06 -2.31 -17.10
N THR A 105 -7.98 -2.98 -17.47
CA THR A 105 -7.87 -4.44 -17.34
C THR A 105 -8.05 -4.89 -15.89
N ILE A 106 -9.02 -5.77 -15.68
CA ILE A 106 -9.27 -6.40 -14.39
C ILE A 106 -8.49 -7.71 -14.35
N ASN A 107 -7.45 -7.76 -13.51
CA ASN A 107 -6.73 -9.00 -13.24
C ASN A 107 -7.43 -9.75 -12.09
N THR A 108 -8.15 -10.83 -12.41
CA THR A 108 -8.76 -11.71 -11.42
C THR A 108 -7.67 -12.53 -10.72
N LYS A 109 -7.59 -12.40 -9.39
CA LYS A 109 -6.73 -13.23 -8.53
C LYS A 109 -7.60 -14.00 -7.55
N GLU A 110 -7.46 -15.32 -7.54
CA GLU A 110 -8.14 -16.17 -6.56
C GLU A 110 -7.35 -16.18 -5.25
N SER A 111 -8.04 -16.08 -4.11
CA SER A 111 -7.41 -16.13 -2.79
C SER A 111 -8.33 -16.81 -1.77
N ILE A 112 -7.73 -17.48 -0.80
CA ILE A 112 -8.43 -18.11 0.32
C ILE A 112 -8.34 -17.17 1.52
N ARG A 113 -9.45 -16.98 2.26
CA ARG A 113 -9.47 -16.19 3.50
C ARG A 113 -10.19 -16.93 4.62
N HIS A 114 -9.64 -16.86 5.83
CA HIS A 114 -10.25 -17.41 7.04
C HIS A 114 -11.13 -16.33 7.68
N LYS A 115 -12.42 -16.61 7.84
CA LYS A 115 -13.37 -15.70 8.52
C LYS A 115 -13.73 -16.30 9.89
N PRO A 116 -13.18 -15.79 11.00
CA PRO A 116 -13.57 -16.25 12.33
C PRO A 116 -15.01 -15.81 12.65
N LEU A 117 -15.72 -16.59 13.47
CA LEU A 117 -17.02 -16.21 14.02
C LEU A 117 -16.83 -14.99 14.93
N LYS A 118 -17.63 -13.93 14.70
CA LYS A 118 -17.72 -12.81 15.65
C LYS A 118 -18.55 -13.29 16.84
N ASN A 119 -17.94 -13.43 18.01
CA ASN A 119 -18.71 -13.44 19.25
C ASN A 119 -19.22 -12.01 19.45
N ILE A 120 -20.55 -11.85 19.43
CA ILE A 120 -21.26 -10.63 19.83
C ILE A 120 -21.25 -10.56 21.35
#